data_AF-A0AAW9GTH3-F1
#
_entry.id   AF-A0AAW9GTH3-F1
#
_cell.length_a   1.000
_cell.length_b   1.000
_cell.length_c   1.000
_cell.angle_alpha   90.00
_cell.angle_beta   90.00
_cell.angle_gamma   90.00
#
_symmetry.space_group_name_H-M   'P 1'
#
loop_
_entity.id
_entity.type
_entity.pdbx_description
1 polymer ?
#
loop_
_entity_poly.entity_id
_entity_poly.type
_entity_poly.pdbx_seq_one_letter_code
_entity_poly.pdbx_strand_id
1 'polypeptide(L)'
;METYRIGWQAAATLAELNGALAERLTRWQTAWLPQTVSSCAIVPCAGDAAAMRDRSLHWLSLGAAGSRRFVLGLQRPALSVLGAAVLQLPHQAAPMLAVDVALSALSALTGELGALPGEVVQDADGIPPWQDIGRAGGLAGTVAGLPVPLWFWADRAWCDANAKARAVSAHRPGLSPRASLLGAQRVTVRAELDLGEIALGEVNGLRVGEVLVGDASLEAAVRLVTDGRMLAQGVLRDEHGTRSVSIV
;
A
#
# COMPACT_ATOMS: atom_id res chain seq x y z
N MET A 1 -0.31 28.59 23.52
CA MET A 1 -0.47 29.47 22.34
C MET A 1 0.90 29.51 21.66
N GLU A 2 1.10 28.71 20.61
CA GLU A 2 2.37 28.66 19.89
C GLU A 2 2.49 29.88 18.97
N THR A 3 3.51 30.72 19.20
CA THR A 3 3.85 31.85 18.33
C THR A 3 4.47 31.35 17.03
N TYR A 4 3.70 31.32 15.95
CA TYR A 4 4.21 31.03 14.61
C TYR A 4 5.08 32.20 14.11
N ARG A 5 6.39 31.97 13.94
CA ARG A 5 7.27 32.91 13.24
C ARG A 5 6.98 32.82 11.74
N ILE A 6 6.57 33.93 11.14
CA ILE A 6 6.45 34.04 9.67
C ILE A 6 7.80 33.66 9.06
N GLY A 7 7.80 32.66 8.19
CA GLY A 7 8.98 32.11 7.56
C GLY A 7 8.72 31.96 6.07
N TRP A 8 9.41 32.73 5.25
CA TRP A 8 9.28 32.61 3.80
C TRP A 8 10.36 31.65 3.28
N GLN A 9 9.99 30.71 2.42
CA GLN A 9 10.95 29.92 1.65
C GLN A 9 11.18 30.60 0.30
N ALA A 10 12.44 30.72 -0.10
CA ALA A 10 12.78 31.29 -1.40
C ALA A 10 12.20 30.40 -2.53
N ALA A 11 11.68 31.03 -3.59
CA ALA A 11 11.09 30.32 -4.73
C ALA A 11 12.04 29.28 -5.36
N ALA A 12 13.35 29.58 -5.38
CA ALA A 12 14.38 28.64 -5.84
C ALA A 12 14.44 27.37 -4.98
N THR A 13 14.41 27.51 -3.64
CA THR A 13 14.40 26.39 -2.70
C THR A 13 13.15 25.51 -2.86
N LEU A 14 11.98 26.14 -3.08
CA LEU A 14 10.74 25.42 -3.34
C LEU A 14 10.79 24.65 -4.67
N ALA A 15 11.34 25.26 -5.74
CA ALA A 15 11.51 24.61 -7.03
C ALA A 15 12.45 23.40 -6.94
N GLU A 16 13.58 23.55 -6.23
CA GLU A 16 14.52 22.45 -5.97
C GLU A 16 13.89 21.32 -5.18
N LEU A 17 13.13 21.65 -4.13
CA LEU A 17 12.43 20.68 -3.30
C LEU A 17 11.38 19.91 -4.11
N ASN A 18 10.58 20.61 -4.92
CA ASN A 18 9.60 19.99 -5.82
C ASN A 18 10.27 19.06 -6.84
N GLY A 19 11.40 19.47 -7.43
CA GLY A 19 12.19 18.62 -8.33
C GLY A 19 12.68 17.35 -7.64
N ALA A 20 13.23 17.47 -6.43
CA ALA A 20 13.70 16.32 -5.65
C ALA A 20 12.54 15.39 -5.24
N LEU A 21 11.39 15.94 -4.85
CA LEU A 21 10.20 15.16 -4.53
C LEU A 21 9.67 14.42 -5.76
N ALA A 22 9.65 15.06 -6.94
CA ALA A 22 9.25 14.44 -8.19
C ALA A 22 10.16 13.26 -8.56
N GLU A 23 11.49 13.42 -8.47
CA GLU A 23 12.44 12.32 -8.70
C GLU A 23 12.20 11.13 -7.76
N ARG A 24 12.00 11.40 -6.46
CA ARG A 24 11.74 10.37 -5.44
C ARG A 24 10.41 9.66 -5.68
N LEU A 25 9.38 10.43 -6.04
CA LEU A 25 8.05 9.91 -6.38
C LEU A 25 8.14 8.98 -7.60
N THR A 26 8.89 9.36 -8.63
CA THR A 26 9.13 8.52 -9.81
C THR A 26 9.79 7.19 -9.42
N ARG A 27 10.83 7.22 -8.57
CA ARG A 27 11.48 5.99 -8.10
C ARG A 27 10.52 5.08 -7.34
N TRP A 28 9.72 5.65 -6.44
CA TRP A 28 8.70 4.89 -5.73
C TRP A 28 7.66 4.31 -6.69
N GLN A 29 7.17 5.09 -7.65
CA GLN A 29 6.22 4.65 -8.66
C GLN A 29 6.77 3.46 -9.45
N THR A 30 8.02 3.52 -9.91
CA THR A 30 8.65 2.41 -10.64
C THR A 30 8.74 1.14 -9.79
N ALA A 31 8.94 1.27 -8.48
CA ALA A 31 9.09 0.12 -7.58
C ALA A 31 7.76 -0.50 -7.14
N TRP A 32 6.70 0.31 -6.99
CA TRP A 32 5.46 -0.09 -6.34
C TRP A 32 4.25 -0.14 -7.26
N LEU A 33 4.19 0.68 -8.31
CA LEU A 33 3.04 0.75 -9.19
C LEU A 33 3.26 -0.05 -10.49
N PRO A 34 2.18 -0.63 -11.05
CA PRO A 34 2.20 -1.14 -12.41
C PRO A 34 2.63 -0.08 -13.43
N GLN A 35 3.32 -0.50 -14.50
CA GLN A 35 3.69 0.39 -15.61
C GLN A 35 2.50 0.99 -16.36
N THR A 36 1.30 0.46 -16.14
CA THR A 36 0.05 0.95 -16.73
C THR A 36 -0.52 2.19 -16.01
N VAL A 37 0.01 2.56 -14.84
CA VAL A 37 -0.46 3.73 -14.08
C VAL A 37 0.20 4.99 -14.63
N SER A 38 -0.58 6.06 -14.79
CA SER A 38 -0.09 7.37 -15.21
C SER A 38 1.03 7.90 -14.32
N SER A 39 1.90 8.74 -14.88
CA SER A 39 2.97 9.39 -14.11
C SER A 39 2.40 10.14 -12.91
N CYS A 40 2.95 9.88 -11.72
CA CYS A 40 2.55 10.56 -10.51
C CYS A 40 3.22 11.94 -10.44
N ALA A 41 2.50 12.92 -9.90
CA ALA A 41 3.01 14.29 -9.78
C ALA A 41 2.68 14.90 -8.42
N ILE A 42 3.62 15.67 -7.88
CA ILE A 42 3.39 16.51 -6.71
C ILE A 42 2.67 17.78 -7.18
N VAL A 43 1.45 17.98 -6.68
CA VAL A 43 0.64 19.16 -6.99
C VAL A 43 0.51 20.00 -5.72
N PRO A 44 1.01 21.25 -5.71
CA PRO A 44 0.81 22.16 -4.59
C PRO A 44 -0.68 22.38 -4.33
N CYS A 45 -1.10 22.35 -3.06
CA CYS A 45 -2.46 22.71 -2.70
C CYS A 45 -2.62 24.23 -2.82
N ALA A 46 -3.51 24.69 -3.71
CA ALA A 46 -3.97 26.07 -3.72
C ALA A 46 -4.96 26.28 -2.56
N GLY A 47 -4.45 26.47 -1.34
CA GLY A 47 -5.28 26.82 -0.19
C GLY A 47 -6.07 25.67 0.45
N ASP A 48 -7.02 26.06 1.30
CA ASP A 48 -7.68 25.31 2.37
C ASP A 48 -8.51 24.09 1.87
N ALA A 49 -7.85 22.98 1.57
CA ALA A 49 -8.53 21.76 1.16
C ALA A 49 -9.28 21.14 2.35
N ALA A 50 -10.62 21.18 2.32
CA ALA A 50 -11.49 20.60 3.35
C ALA A 50 -11.13 19.14 3.71
N ALA A 51 -10.62 18.37 2.73
CA ALA A 51 -10.17 16.99 2.91
C ALA A 51 -9.02 16.86 3.92
N MET A 52 -8.13 17.85 4.06
CA MET A 52 -7.04 17.78 5.05
C MET A 52 -7.54 17.91 6.50
N ARG A 53 -8.72 18.48 6.73
CA ARG A 53 -9.35 18.58 8.06
C ARG A 53 -10.17 17.34 8.44
N ASP A 54 -10.25 16.37 7.54
CA ASP A 54 -11.05 15.18 7.73
C ASP A 54 -10.35 14.23 8.71
N ARG A 55 -11.01 13.98 9.86
CA ARG A 55 -10.54 13.03 10.88
C ARG A 55 -10.65 11.57 10.43
N SER A 56 -11.33 11.30 9.31
CA SER A 56 -11.41 9.97 8.71
C SER A 56 -10.14 9.59 7.92
N LEU A 57 -9.19 10.51 7.78
CA LEU A 57 -7.89 10.23 7.19
C LEU A 57 -7.06 9.30 8.10
N HIS A 58 -6.43 8.33 7.46
CA HIS A 58 -5.32 7.57 8.02
C HIS A 58 -4.03 8.32 7.71
N TRP A 59 -3.28 8.64 8.77
CA TRP A 59 -2.08 9.45 8.71
C TRP A 59 -0.83 8.60 8.91
N LEU A 60 0.16 8.82 8.06
CA LEU A 60 1.50 8.26 8.18
C LEU A 60 2.49 9.40 8.36
N SER A 61 3.29 9.37 9.41
CA SER A 61 4.25 10.43 9.72
C SER A 61 5.66 9.89 9.80
N LEU A 62 6.62 10.70 9.35
CA LEU A 62 8.05 10.51 9.58
C LEU A 62 8.60 11.71 10.37
N GLY A 63 9.34 11.41 11.44
CA GLY A 63 9.95 12.40 12.35
C GLY A 63 9.35 12.41 13.76
N ALA A 64 10.11 12.93 14.73
CA ALA A 64 9.67 13.03 16.13
C ALA A 64 8.52 14.04 16.30
N ALA A 65 7.76 13.91 17.40
CA ALA A 65 6.76 14.90 17.76
C ALA A 65 7.40 16.30 17.89
N GLY A 66 7.00 17.24 17.03
CA GLY A 66 7.33 18.67 17.15
C GLY A 66 8.38 19.24 16.19
N SER A 67 9.17 18.44 15.46
CA SER A 67 10.07 19.01 14.42
C SER A 67 10.48 18.02 13.32
N ARG A 68 10.75 18.55 12.12
CA ARG A 68 11.15 17.81 10.91
C ARG A 68 10.11 16.78 10.48
N ARG A 69 8.84 17.14 10.63
CA ARG A 69 7.72 16.27 10.28
C ARG A 69 7.46 16.30 8.77
N PHE A 70 7.36 15.10 8.21
CA PHE A 70 6.71 14.84 6.93
C PHE A 70 5.55 13.89 7.17
N VAL A 71 4.43 14.13 6.51
CA VAL A 71 3.22 13.34 6.73
C VAL A 71 2.49 13.11 5.42
N LEU A 72 1.98 11.90 5.26
CA LEU A 72 1.03 11.51 4.22
C LEU A 72 -0.33 11.21 4.84
N GLY A 73 -1.39 11.62 4.17
CA GLY A 73 -2.78 11.36 4.55
C GLY A 73 -3.55 10.72 3.41
N LEU A 74 -4.38 9.75 3.75
CA LEU A 74 -5.27 9.05 2.83
C LEU A 74 -6.58 8.70 3.55
N GLN A 75 -7.73 8.75 2.87
CA GLN A 75 -8.98 8.27 3.46
C GLN A 75 -8.92 6.75 3.71
N ARG A 76 -9.40 6.27 4.86
CA ARG A 76 -9.35 4.83 5.21
C ARG A 76 -9.94 3.90 4.13
N PRO A 77 -11.11 4.20 3.51
CA PRO A 77 -11.64 3.37 2.43
C PRO A 77 -10.74 3.30 1.19
N ALA A 78 -9.92 4.33 0.96
CA ALA A 78 -8.99 4.39 -0.16
C ALA A 78 -7.78 3.45 0.00
N LEU A 79 -7.53 2.89 1.19
CA LEU A 79 -6.44 1.92 1.40
C LEU A 79 -6.66 0.67 0.54
N SER A 80 -7.85 0.08 0.61
CA SER A 80 -8.16 -1.12 -0.19
C SER A 80 -8.09 -0.83 -1.71
N VAL A 81 -8.44 0.39 -2.12
CA VAL A 81 -8.35 0.83 -3.53
C VAL A 81 -6.90 0.88 -4.00
N LEU A 82 -6.05 1.56 -3.23
CA LEU A 82 -4.64 1.69 -3.54
C LEU A 82 -3.95 0.32 -3.57
N GLY A 83 -4.24 -0.52 -2.59
CA GLY A 83 -3.71 -1.88 -2.52
C GLY A 83 -4.10 -2.74 -3.71
N ALA A 84 -5.37 -2.72 -4.09
CA ALA A 84 -5.85 -3.43 -5.27
C ALA A 84 -5.12 -2.93 -6.54
N ALA A 85 -4.90 -1.63 -6.68
CA ALA A 85 -4.15 -1.08 -7.81
C ALA A 85 -2.67 -1.51 -7.82
N VAL A 86 -1.99 -1.50 -6.66
CA VAL A 86 -0.60 -2.00 -6.52
C VAL A 86 -0.50 -3.48 -6.92
N LEU A 87 -1.51 -4.27 -6.54
CA LEU A 87 -1.62 -5.70 -6.80
C LEU A 87 -2.18 -6.03 -8.20
N GLN A 88 -2.63 -5.05 -8.98
CA GLN A 88 -3.37 -5.25 -10.24
C GLN A 88 -4.62 -6.14 -10.08
N LEU A 89 -5.28 -6.04 -8.92
CA LEU A 89 -6.48 -6.80 -8.63
C LEU A 89 -7.75 -6.02 -8.99
N PRO A 90 -8.84 -6.72 -9.36
CA PRO A 90 -10.15 -6.10 -9.44
C PRO A 90 -10.53 -5.46 -8.12
N HIS A 91 -11.18 -4.29 -8.19
CA HIS A 91 -11.78 -3.62 -7.05
C HIS A 91 -12.70 -4.62 -6.34
N GLN A 92 -12.46 -4.89 -5.04
CA GLN A 92 -13.13 -5.88 -4.15
C GLN A 92 -12.41 -7.23 -3.93
N ALA A 93 -11.34 -7.55 -4.66
CA ALA A 93 -10.60 -8.78 -4.40
C ALA A 93 -9.69 -8.65 -3.16
N ALA A 94 -9.77 -9.59 -2.22
CA ALA A 94 -8.89 -9.72 -1.06
C ALA A 94 -8.67 -8.39 -0.27
N PRO A 95 -9.73 -7.81 0.33
CA PRO A 95 -9.69 -6.47 0.90
C PRO A 95 -8.65 -6.30 2.01
N MET A 96 -8.43 -7.32 2.85
CA MET A 96 -7.41 -7.26 3.92
C MET A 96 -5.99 -7.21 3.36
N LEU A 97 -5.67 -8.10 2.41
CA LEU A 97 -4.36 -8.10 1.74
C LEU A 97 -4.11 -6.79 1.00
N ALA A 98 -5.14 -6.23 0.35
CA ALA A 98 -5.05 -4.94 -0.30
C ALA A 98 -4.69 -3.84 0.71
N VAL A 99 -5.32 -3.81 1.89
CA VAL A 99 -4.98 -2.84 2.94
C VAL A 99 -3.53 -2.97 3.39
N ASP A 100 -3.06 -4.19 3.68
CA ASP A 100 -1.68 -4.42 4.15
C ASP A 100 -0.63 -4.00 3.11
N VAL A 101 -0.89 -4.30 1.84
CA VAL A 101 -0.04 -3.91 0.72
C VAL A 101 -0.06 -2.40 0.52
N ALA A 102 -1.22 -1.75 0.67
CA ALA A 102 -1.32 -0.30 0.61
C ALA A 102 -0.51 0.37 1.73
N LEU A 103 -0.61 -0.11 2.97
CA LEU A 103 0.16 0.42 4.10
C LEU A 103 1.67 0.25 3.88
N SER A 104 2.09 -0.89 3.35
CA SER A 104 3.49 -1.14 3.01
C SER A 104 3.98 -0.19 1.91
N ALA A 105 3.17 -0.01 0.85
CA ALA A 105 3.47 0.90 -0.24
C ALA A 105 3.55 2.36 0.23
N LEU A 106 2.62 2.80 1.08
CA LEU A 106 2.60 4.14 1.64
C LEU A 106 3.72 4.38 2.66
N SER A 107 4.10 3.37 3.45
CA SER A 107 5.28 3.44 4.33
C SER A 107 6.55 3.64 3.51
N ALA A 108 6.72 2.87 2.43
CA ALA A 108 7.83 3.04 1.50
C ALA A 108 7.81 4.43 0.81
N LEU A 109 6.63 4.94 0.44
CA LEU A 109 6.48 6.30 -0.11
C LEU A 109 6.87 7.36 0.91
N THR A 110 6.41 7.21 2.16
CA THR A 110 6.73 8.12 3.26
C THR A 110 8.22 8.13 3.53
N GLY A 111 8.87 6.97 3.53
CA GLY A 111 10.33 6.85 3.65
C GLY A 111 11.09 7.51 2.50
N GLU A 112 10.66 7.30 1.25
CA GLU A 112 11.33 7.90 0.08
C GLU A 112 11.15 9.41 0.00
N LEU A 113 9.92 9.88 0.16
CA LEU A 113 9.63 11.31 0.12
C LEU A 113 10.27 11.98 1.32
N GLY A 114 10.08 11.41 2.52
CA GLY A 114 10.54 11.90 3.81
C GLY A 114 12.07 11.94 3.97
N ALA A 115 12.79 11.01 3.32
CA ALA A 115 14.24 10.93 3.09
C ALA A 115 15.22 11.25 4.24
N LEU A 116 14.71 11.49 5.43
CA LEU A 116 15.46 11.65 6.66
C LEU A 116 15.36 10.34 7.43
N PRO A 117 16.43 9.91 8.13
CA PRO A 117 16.35 8.76 9.01
C PRO A 117 15.27 9.01 10.06
N GLY A 118 14.28 8.13 10.11
CA GLY A 118 13.14 8.22 11.01
C GLY A 118 12.25 6.99 10.88
N GLU A 119 11.56 6.65 11.95
CA GLU A 119 10.53 5.62 11.95
C GLU A 119 9.25 6.16 11.34
N VAL A 120 8.57 5.33 10.53
CA VAL A 120 7.24 5.66 10.01
C VAL A 120 6.21 5.30 11.08
N VAL A 121 5.51 6.31 11.59
CA VAL A 121 4.46 6.17 12.60
C VAL A 121 3.09 6.20 11.92
N GLN A 122 2.28 5.18 12.17
CA GLN A 122 0.89 5.10 11.70
C GLN A 122 -0.06 5.75 12.70
N ASP A 123 -1.22 6.21 12.21
CA ASP A 123 -2.26 6.88 12.99
C ASP A 123 -1.71 8.02 13.86
N ALA A 124 -0.75 8.78 13.31
CA ALA A 124 -0.10 9.86 14.03
C ALA A 124 -1.11 10.92 14.48
N ASP A 125 -1.15 11.20 15.78
CA ASP A 125 -1.98 12.24 16.36
C ASP A 125 -1.54 13.64 15.92
N GLY A 126 -2.51 14.40 15.44
CA GLY A 126 -2.34 15.80 15.08
C GLY A 126 -3.10 16.14 13.81
N ILE A 127 -3.90 17.20 13.88
CA ILE A 127 -4.40 17.94 12.72
C ILE A 127 -3.33 19.00 12.43
N PRO A 128 -2.55 18.84 11.35
CA PRO A 128 -1.50 19.78 10.99
C PRO A 128 -1.99 21.23 10.87
N PRO A 129 -1.12 22.22 11.09
CA PRO A 129 -1.48 23.63 10.98
C PRO A 129 -1.55 24.06 9.50
N TRP A 130 -2.46 23.46 8.71
CA TRP A 130 -2.53 23.61 7.24
C TRP A 130 -2.73 25.05 6.76
N GLN A 131 -3.51 25.83 7.51
CA GLN A 131 -3.94 27.17 7.07
C GLN A 131 -2.77 28.15 6.92
N ASP A 132 -1.68 27.91 7.66
CA ASP A 132 -0.51 28.78 7.67
C ASP A 132 0.78 28.06 7.26
N ILE A 133 0.70 26.81 6.78
CA ILE A 133 1.90 26.02 6.52
C ILE A 133 2.85 26.69 5.52
N GLY A 134 2.32 27.26 4.44
CA GLY A 134 3.12 28.01 3.47
C GLY A 134 3.69 29.31 4.05
N ARG A 135 2.98 29.95 4.99
CA ARG A 135 3.42 31.19 5.68
C ARG A 135 4.46 30.91 6.77
N ALA A 136 4.46 29.69 7.31
CA ALA A 136 5.43 29.19 8.26
C ALA A 136 6.68 28.60 7.56
N GLY A 137 6.69 28.55 6.23
CA GLY A 137 7.79 28.03 5.42
C GLY A 137 7.79 26.51 5.26
N GLY A 138 6.65 25.87 5.50
CA GLY A 138 6.40 24.47 5.20
C GLY A 138 5.81 24.27 3.79
N LEU A 139 5.57 23.00 3.44
CA LEU A 139 5.03 22.58 2.16
C LEU A 139 3.77 21.74 2.37
N ALA A 140 2.76 21.89 1.52
CA ALA A 140 1.59 21.02 1.50
C ALA A 140 1.07 20.84 0.07
N GLY A 141 0.51 19.67 -0.21
CA GLY A 141 0.04 19.34 -1.54
C GLY A 141 -0.68 18.01 -1.62
N THR A 142 -0.93 17.58 -2.86
CA THR A 142 -1.43 16.25 -3.20
C THR A 142 -0.48 15.52 -4.13
N VAL A 143 -0.59 14.20 -4.14
CA VAL A 143 0.03 13.35 -5.17
C VAL A 143 -1.05 13.00 -6.18
N ALA A 144 -0.95 13.58 -7.38
CA ALA A 144 -1.80 13.28 -8.52
C ALA A 144 -1.28 12.05 -9.27
N GLY A 145 -2.12 11.42 -10.09
CA GLY A 145 -1.79 10.24 -10.91
C GLY A 145 -1.97 8.89 -10.19
N LEU A 146 -2.22 8.92 -8.88
CA LEU A 146 -2.64 7.76 -8.11
C LEU A 146 -4.13 7.45 -8.33
N PRO A 147 -4.56 6.19 -8.14
CA PRO A 147 -5.98 5.81 -8.19
C PRO A 147 -6.82 6.45 -7.07
N VAL A 148 -6.15 7.02 -6.07
CA VAL A 148 -6.75 7.65 -4.90
C VAL A 148 -6.03 8.95 -4.58
N PRO A 149 -6.73 9.97 -4.07
CA PRO A 149 -6.10 11.20 -3.64
C PRO A 149 -5.23 10.94 -2.40
N LEU A 150 -3.97 11.33 -2.48
CA LEU A 150 -3.03 11.29 -1.37
C LEU A 150 -2.64 12.73 -1.03
N TRP A 151 -2.78 13.12 0.22
CA TRP A 151 -2.38 14.43 0.72
C TRP A 151 -1.03 14.32 1.41
N PHE A 152 -0.26 15.39 1.40
CA PHE A 152 0.96 15.47 2.18
C PHE A 152 1.18 16.87 2.74
N TRP A 153 1.96 16.92 3.81
CA TRP A 153 2.53 18.16 4.31
C TRP A 153 3.88 17.93 4.98
N ALA A 154 4.66 19.00 5.06
CA ALA A 154 5.95 19.03 5.72
C ALA A 154 6.17 20.35 6.45
N ASP A 155 6.76 20.31 7.63
CA ASP A 155 7.15 21.52 8.34
C ASP A 155 8.39 22.17 7.71
N ARG A 156 8.65 23.43 8.09
CA ARG A 156 9.80 24.18 7.61
C ARG A 156 11.14 23.48 7.89
N ALA A 157 11.29 22.87 9.07
CA ALA A 157 12.54 22.22 9.45
C ALA A 157 12.82 21.01 8.55
N TRP A 158 11.78 20.28 8.13
CA TRP A 158 11.86 19.22 7.16
C TRP A 158 12.26 19.75 5.78
N CYS A 159 11.61 20.82 5.31
CA CYS A 159 11.91 21.41 4.01
C CYS A 159 13.34 21.94 3.94
N ASP A 160 13.80 22.65 4.98
CA ASP A 160 15.15 23.20 5.07
C ASP A 160 16.21 22.09 5.10
N ALA A 161 15.93 20.97 5.76
CA ALA A 161 16.81 19.81 5.79
C ALA A 161 16.86 19.09 4.42
N ASN A 162 15.71 18.93 3.76
CA ASN A 162 15.61 18.20 2.50
C ASN A 162 16.12 18.97 1.29
N ALA A 163 16.00 20.30 1.27
CA ALA A 163 16.63 21.15 0.27
C ALA A 163 18.16 20.98 0.30
N LYS A 164 18.76 20.96 1.50
CA LYS A 164 20.21 20.75 1.70
C LYS A 164 20.65 19.32 1.39
N ALA A 165 19.83 18.32 1.72
CA ALA A 165 20.16 16.90 1.53
C ALA A 165 20.30 16.46 0.06
N ARG A 166 19.75 17.21 -0.90
CA ARG A 166 19.97 16.93 -2.35
C ARG A 166 21.45 17.05 -2.74
N ALA A 167 22.23 17.87 -2.02
CA ALA A 167 23.68 17.98 -2.22
C ALA A 167 24.46 16.77 -1.69
N VAL A 168 23.86 15.90 -0.86
CA VAL A 168 24.55 14.85 -0.10
C VAL A 168 23.71 13.57 -0.04
N SER A 169 23.60 12.78 -1.11
CA SER A 169 23.19 11.37 -0.97
C SER A 169 23.51 10.50 -2.17
N ALA A 170 24.61 9.76 -2.05
CA ALA A 170 24.98 8.62 -2.90
C ALA A 170 24.69 7.24 -2.23
N HIS A 171 24.12 7.20 -1.03
CA HIS A 171 23.83 5.97 -0.30
C HIS A 171 22.45 6.07 0.38
N ARG A 172 21.40 5.71 -0.35
CA ARG A 172 20.12 5.35 0.26
C ARG A 172 19.97 3.84 0.16
N PRO A 173 19.57 3.13 1.23
CA PRO A 173 19.16 1.74 1.10
C PRO A 173 18.03 1.70 0.06
N GLY A 174 18.16 0.84 -0.94
CA GLY A 174 17.18 0.75 -2.02
C GLY A 174 15.78 0.46 -1.45
N LEU A 175 14.76 1.08 -2.04
CA LEU A 175 13.37 0.74 -1.81
C LEU A 175 13.20 -0.78 -1.79
N SER A 176 12.60 -1.32 -0.74
CA SER A 176 12.17 -2.72 -0.75
C SER A 176 11.23 -2.91 -1.95
N PRO A 177 11.59 -3.74 -2.95
CA PRO A 177 10.78 -3.91 -4.13
C PRO A 177 9.43 -4.54 -3.78
N ARG A 178 8.38 -4.20 -4.53
CA ARG A 178 7.05 -4.86 -4.41
C ARG A 178 7.17 -6.39 -4.38
N ALA A 179 8.07 -6.96 -5.19
CA ALA A 179 8.31 -8.40 -5.25
C ALA A 179 8.80 -9.00 -3.93
N SER A 180 9.63 -8.28 -3.16
CA SER A 180 10.14 -8.75 -1.87
C SER A 180 9.05 -8.77 -0.79
N LEU A 181 8.13 -7.80 -0.83
CA LEU A 181 6.97 -7.80 0.06
C LEU A 181 6.02 -8.97 -0.26
N LEU A 182 5.73 -9.17 -1.54
CA LEU A 182 4.84 -10.26 -1.98
C LEU A 182 5.43 -11.64 -1.69
N GLY A 183 6.75 -11.80 -1.81
CA GLY A 183 7.42 -13.07 -1.53
C GLY A 183 7.31 -13.55 -0.07
N ALA A 184 7.05 -12.64 0.87
CA ALA A 184 6.87 -12.98 2.29
C ALA A 184 5.40 -13.24 2.67
N GLN A 185 4.44 -12.89 1.80
CA GLN A 185 3.02 -13.06 2.08
C GLN A 185 2.61 -14.52 1.96
N ARG A 186 1.87 -15.02 2.95
CA ARG A 186 1.34 -16.38 2.97
C ARG A 186 -0.07 -16.40 2.39
N VAL A 187 -0.30 -17.30 1.44
CA VAL A 187 -1.61 -17.53 0.84
C VAL A 187 -2.08 -18.93 1.18
N THR A 188 -3.34 -19.07 1.59
CA THR A 188 -3.94 -20.38 1.82
C THR A 188 -4.41 -20.96 0.49
N VAL A 189 -3.75 -22.03 0.04
CA VAL A 189 -4.18 -22.78 -1.13
C VAL A 189 -4.96 -24.00 -0.67
N ARG A 190 -6.18 -24.16 -1.19
CA ARG A 190 -7.01 -25.35 -1.01
C ARG A 190 -6.98 -26.19 -2.27
N ALA A 191 -6.96 -27.50 -2.08
CA ALA A 191 -7.05 -28.47 -3.15
C ALA A 191 -8.46 -29.06 -3.14
N GLU A 192 -9.27 -28.71 -4.13
CA GLU A 192 -10.68 -29.12 -4.24
C GLU A 192 -10.82 -30.21 -5.30
N LEU A 193 -11.31 -31.37 -4.87
CA LEU A 193 -11.69 -32.48 -5.75
C LEU A 193 -13.21 -32.49 -5.85
N ASP A 194 -13.72 -32.37 -7.06
CA ASP A 194 -15.14 -32.53 -7.33
C ASP A 194 -15.47 -34.03 -7.34
N LEU A 195 -16.36 -34.46 -6.44
CA LEU A 195 -16.80 -35.85 -6.32
C LEU A 195 -18.14 -36.11 -7.03
N GLY A 196 -18.80 -35.06 -7.54
CA GLY A 196 -20.13 -35.13 -8.14
C GLY A 196 -21.19 -34.37 -7.33
N GLU A 197 -22.45 -34.53 -7.75
CA GLU A 197 -23.61 -33.87 -7.15
C GLU A 197 -24.44 -34.86 -6.31
N ILE A 198 -24.97 -34.39 -5.18
CA ILE A 198 -25.86 -35.17 -4.30
C ILE A 198 -27.15 -34.40 -4.06
N ALA A 199 -28.28 -35.09 -4.02
CA ALA A 199 -29.57 -34.44 -3.77
C ALA A 199 -29.66 -33.93 -2.33
N LEU A 200 -30.23 -32.73 -2.13
CA LEU A 200 -30.34 -32.10 -0.80
C LEU A 200 -31.09 -32.98 0.23
N GLY A 201 -32.07 -33.76 -0.23
CA GLY A 201 -32.80 -34.71 0.61
C GLY A 201 -31.92 -35.84 1.17
N GLU A 202 -30.91 -36.26 0.41
CA GLU A 202 -29.96 -37.31 0.79
C GLU A 202 -28.91 -36.77 1.75
N VAL A 203 -28.45 -35.52 1.56
CA VAL A 203 -27.50 -34.84 2.46
C VAL A 203 -28.03 -34.78 3.90
N ASN A 204 -29.32 -34.47 4.06
CA ASN A 204 -29.96 -34.40 5.38
C ASN A 204 -30.08 -35.77 6.08
N GLY A 205 -29.96 -36.85 5.32
CA GLY A 205 -30.00 -38.22 5.82
C GLY A 205 -28.63 -38.76 6.25
N LEU A 206 -27.53 -38.07 5.92
CA LEU A 206 -26.18 -38.60 6.09
C LEU A 206 -25.81 -38.83 7.57
N ARG A 207 -25.23 -40.00 7.84
CA ARG A 207 -24.78 -40.41 9.18
C ARG A 207 -23.28 -40.68 9.24
N VAL A 208 -22.70 -40.52 10.42
CA VAL A 208 -21.31 -40.88 10.68
C VAL A 208 -21.12 -42.37 10.37
N GLY A 209 -20.18 -42.68 9.47
CA GLY A 209 -19.88 -44.05 9.02
C GLY A 209 -20.44 -44.40 7.65
N GLU A 210 -21.29 -43.56 7.05
CA GLU A 210 -21.72 -43.73 5.67
C GLU A 210 -20.61 -43.33 4.69
N VAL A 211 -20.59 -44.01 3.54
CA VAL A 211 -19.56 -43.84 2.50
C VAL A 211 -20.18 -43.16 1.30
N LEU A 212 -19.67 -41.99 0.95
CA LEU A 212 -20.00 -41.30 -0.29
C LEU A 212 -19.11 -41.84 -1.42
N VAL A 213 -19.73 -42.40 -2.45
CA VAL A 213 -19.04 -42.84 -3.66
C VAL A 213 -19.31 -41.80 -4.74
N GLY A 214 -18.26 -41.10 -5.15
CA GLY A 214 -18.31 -40.13 -6.24
C GLY A 214 -17.84 -40.70 -7.56
N ASP A 215 -18.03 -39.93 -8.64
CA ASP A 215 -17.63 -40.31 -10.00
C ASP A 215 -16.15 -40.03 -10.30
N ALA A 216 -15.45 -39.36 -9.38
CA ALA A 216 -14.06 -38.96 -9.55
C ALA A 216 -13.12 -40.16 -9.47
N SER A 217 -12.30 -40.33 -10.52
CA SER A 217 -11.15 -41.22 -10.50
C SER A 217 -10.14 -40.81 -9.41
N LEU A 218 -9.35 -41.78 -8.91
CA LEU A 218 -8.19 -41.48 -8.05
C LEU A 218 -7.15 -40.59 -8.73
N GLU A 219 -7.13 -40.57 -10.07
CA GLU A 219 -6.26 -39.72 -10.89
C GLU A 219 -6.94 -38.41 -11.34
N ALA A 220 -8.15 -38.12 -10.84
CA ALA A 220 -8.88 -36.94 -11.24
C ALA A 220 -8.12 -35.65 -10.91
N ALA A 221 -8.26 -34.67 -11.81
CA ALA A 221 -7.63 -33.36 -11.63
C ALA A 221 -8.26 -32.65 -10.43
N VAL A 222 -7.40 -32.21 -9.52
CA VAL A 222 -7.75 -31.38 -8.37
C VAL A 222 -7.57 -29.92 -8.75
N ARG A 223 -8.51 -29.08 -8.34
CA ARG A 223 -8.45 -27.64 -8.54
C ARG A 223 -7.71 -27.03 -7.36
N LEU A 224 -6.62 -26.32 -7.62
CA LEU A 224 -5.97 -25.48 -6.62
C LEU A 224 -6.68 -24.14 -6.60
N VAL A 225 -7.27 -23.78 -5.46
CA VAL A 225 -8.03 -22.55 -5.31
C VAL A 225 -7.54 -21.73 -4.11
N THR A 226 -7.65 -20.42 -4.22
CA THR A 226 -7.50 -19.48 -3.10
C THR A 226 -8.65 -18.49 -3.15
N ASP A 227 -9.32 -18.26 -2.02
CA ASP A 227 -10.44 -17.32 -1.91
C ASP A 227 -11.50 -17.46 -3.04
N GLY A 228 -11.82 -18.71 -3.40
CA GLY A 228 -12.78 -19.03 -4.47
C GLY A 228 -12.27 -18.80 -5.90
N ARG A 229 -11.01 -18.38 -6.07
CA ARG A 229 -10.36 -18.25 -7.38
C ARG A 229 -9.48 -19.44 -7.67
N MET A 230 -9.60 -19.94 -8.89
CA MET A 230 -8.76 -21.02 -9.39
C MET A 230 -7.36 -20.50 -9.72
N LEU A 231 -6.34 -21.14 -9.14
CA LEU A 231 -4.93 -20.86 -9.36
C LEU A 231 -4.35 -21.76 -10.46
N ALA A 232 -4.62 -23.06 -10.34
CA ALA A 232 -4.09 -24.08 -11.24
C ALA A 232 -4.93 -25.37 -11.15
N GLN A 233 -4.64 -26.33 -12.03
CA GLN A 233 -5.05 -27.72 -11.88
C GLN A 233 -3.83 -28.57 -11.59
N GLY A 234 -4.05 -29.67 -10.88
CA GLY A 234 -3.02 -30.65 -10.63
C GLY A 234 -3.60 -32.02 -10.42
N VAL A 235 -2.73 -33.01 -10.28
CA VAL A 235 -3.12 -34.38 -9.91
C VAL A 235 -2.64 -34.64 -8.50
N LEU A 236 -3.52 -35.17 -7.65
CA LEU A 236 -3.15 -35.58 -6.30
C LEU A 236 -2.20 -36.77 -6.39
N ARG A 237 -1.08 -36.70 -5.68
CA ARG A 237 -0.10 -37.77 -5.56
C ARG A 237 0.18 -38.06 -4.09
N ASP A 238 0.63 -39.27 -3.83
CA ASP A 238 1.23 -39.62 -2.56
C ASP A 238 2.73 -39.77 -2.77
N GLU A 239 3.49 -38.84 -2.21
CA GLU A 239 4.94 -38.84 -2.24
C GLU A 239 5.45 -39.06 -0.83
N HIS A 240 5.92 -40.29 -0.56
CA HIS A 240 6.51 -40.69 0.72
C HIS A 240 5.57 -40.50 1.93
N GLY A 241 4.27 -40.78 1.77
CA GLY A 241 3.27 -40.62 2.82
C GLY A 241 2.81 -39.17 3.02
N THR A 242 3.23 -38.25 2.15
CA THR A 242 2.75 -36.88 2.09
C THR A 242 1.91 -36.71 0.83
N ARG A 243 0.66 -36.28 1.00
CA ARG A 243 -0.18 -35.91 -0.13
C ARG A 243 0.36 -34.65 -0.78
N SER A 244 0.80 -34.76 -2.02
CA SER A 244 1.26 -33.65 -2.85
C SER A 244 0.32 -33.44 -4.04
N VAL A 245 0.35 -32.26 -4.64
CA VAL A 245 -0.37 -31.97 -5.88
C VAL A 245 0.66 -31.61 -6.94
N SER A 246 0.73 -32.40 -8.00
CA SER A 246 1.59 -32.11 -9.16
C SER A 246 0.81 -31.22 -10.12
N ILE A 247 1.27 -29.98 -10.29
CA ILE A 247 0.64 -29.00 -11.20
C ILE A 247 0.91 -29.43 -12.65
N VAL A 248 -0.14 -29.43 -13.48
CA VAL A 248 -0.09 -29.78 -14.92
C VAL A 248 -0.22 -28.54 -15.79
#